data_AF-A0A151QYD5-F1
#
_entry.id   AF-A0A151QYD5-F1
#
_cell.length_a   1.000
_cell.length_b   1.000
_cell.length_c   1.000
_cell.angle_alpha   90.00
_cell.angle_beta   90.00
_cell.angle_gamma   90.00
#
_symmetry.space_group_name_H-M   'P 1'
#
loop_
_entity.id
_entity.type
_entity.pdbx_description
1 polymer ?
#
loop_
_entity_poly.entity_id
_entity_poly.type
_entity_poly.pdbx_seq_one_letter_code
_entity_poly.pdbx_strand_id
1 'polypeptide(L)'
;ILALAKDQVGCRFLQERMRSLASPEEVSFVFLELIGNVVELMLDPSGNYVFQKLVEICCEEQRTSIILMVTKPNFQLVNISLDSHGTRAVQKLLEYVTTQEQRNLIMLALCPGIVALTKDSNGLHVIEHYIVANNCFDIATDRSGCCVMQYCVDHAQGETKERL
;
A
#
# COMPACT_ATOMS: atom_id res chain seq x y z
N ILE A 1 -4.21 3.65 -21.71
CA ILE A 1 -5.05 3.01 -20.66
C ILE A 1 -5.37 3.97 -19.50
N LEU A 2 -4.42 4.81 -19.07
CA LEU A 2 -4.58 5.73 -17.93
C LEU A 2 -5.87 6.58 -17.93
N ALA A 3 -6.21 7.24 -19.05
CA ALA A 3 -7.42 8.07 -19.14
C ALA A 3 -8.70 7.28 -18.84
N LEU A 4 -8.76 6.02 -19.27
CA LEU A 4 -9.89 5.12 -18.99
C LEU A 4 -9.90 4.69 -17.51
N ALA A 5 -8.73 4.51 -16.90
CA ALA A 5 -8.61 4.13 -15.50
C ALA A 5 -9.15 5.21 -14.53
N LYS A 6 -9.04 6.48 -14.92
CA LYS A 6 -9.52 7.64 -14.14
C LYS A 6 -10.97 8.04 -14.45
N ASP A 7 -11.59 7.42 -15.45
CA ASP A 7 -13.00 7.63 -15.76
C ASP A 7 -13.90 6.75 -14.87
N GLN A 8 -15.04 7.28 -14.41
CA GLN A 8 -15.93 6.58 -13.47
C GLN A 8 -16.57 5.31 -14.05
N VAL A 9 -16.82 5.27 -15.36
CA VAL A 9 -17.36 4.09 -16.05
C VAL A 9 -16.20 3.23 -16.57
N GLY A 10 -15.19 3.89 -17.13
CA GLY A 10 -13.98 3.28 -17.64
C GLY A 10 -13.21 2.46 -16.60
N CYS A 11 -13.13 2.92 -15.36
CA CYS A 11 -12.45 2.20 -14.29
C CYS A 11 -13.13 0.87 -13.97
N ARG A 12 -14.47 0.80 -14.05
CA ARG A 12 -15.23 -0.44 -13.82
C ARG A 12 -15.04 -1.42 -14.97
N PHE A 13 -15.16 -0.93 -16.20
CA PHE A 13 -14.87 -1.73 -17.39
C PHE A 13 -13.44 -2.30 -17.34
N LEU A 14 -12.44 -1.46 -17.03
CA LEU A 14 -11.05 -1.89 -16.97
C LEU A 14 -10.83 -2.95 -15.89
N GLN A 15 -11.42 -2.79 -14.70
CA GLN A 15 -11.35 -3.80 -13.64
C GLN A 15 -11.97 -5.15 -14.07
N GLU A 16 -13.11 -5.14 -14.77
CA GLU A 16 -13.73 -6.35 -15.31
C GLU A 16 -12.82 -7.04 -16.32
N ARG A 17 -12.22 -6.27 -17.24
CA ARG A 17 -11.23 -6.79 -18.20
C ARG A 17 -10.02 -7.39 -17.49
N MET A 18 -9.49 -6.71 -16.47
CA MET A 18 -8.36 -7.18 -15.68
C MET A 18 -8.65 -8.51 -14.95
N ARG A 19 -9.89 -8.74 -14.49
CA ARG A 19 -10.30 -10.02 -13.88
C ARG A 19 -10.34 -11.18 -14.88
N SER A 20 -10.52 -10.89 -16.16
CA SER A 20 -10.61 -11.90 -17.22
C SER A 20 -9.27 -12.23 -17.88
N LEU A 21 -8.17 -11.56 -17.47
CA LEU A 21 -6.85 -11.84 -18.01
C LEU A 21 -6.42 -13.24 -17.60
N ALA A 22 -5.96 -14.02 -18.57
CA ALA A 22 -5.60 -15.42 -18.38
C ALA A 22 -4.10 -15.67 -18.58
N SER A 23 -3.41 -14.77 -19.28
CA SER A 23 -2.00 -14.93 -19.63
C SER A 23 -1.08 -13.94 -18.88
N PRO A 24 0.14 -14.36 -18.49
CA PRO A 24 1.15 -13.45 -17.93
C PRO A 24 1.52 -12.29 -18.86
N GLU A 25 1.47 -12.51 -20.17
CA GLU A 25 1.74 -11.48 -21.18
C GLU A 25 0.67 -10.38 -21.17
N GLU A 26 -0.61 -10.74 -21.03
CA GLU A 26 -1.70 -9.77 -20.93
C GLU A 26 -1.57 -8.92 -19.65
N VAL A 27 -1.27 -9.57 -18.51
CA VAL A 27 -1.02 -8.87 -17.25
C VAL A 27 0.17 -7.93 -17.40
N SER A 28 1.25 -8.39 -18.03
CA SER A 28 2.45 -7.58 -18.27
C SER A 28 2.18 -6.37 -19.16
N PHE A 29 1.35 -6.52 -20.19
CA PHE A 29 0.93 -5.40 -21.03
C PHE A 29 0.20 -4.32 -20.21
N VAL A 30 -0.78 -4.72 -19.40
CA VAL A 30 -1.51 -3.77 -18.54
C VAL A 30 -0.60 -3.13 -17.50
N PHE A 31 0.30 -3.91 -16.92
CA PHE A 31 1.28 -3.42 -15.95
C PHE A 31 2.19 -2.34 -16.54
N LEU A 32 2.79 -2.58 -17.71
CA LEU A 32 3.69 -1.64 -18.36
C LEU A 32 3.01 -0.31 -18.72
N GLU A 33 1.72 -0.37 -19.06
CA GLU A 33 0.91 0.82 -19.38
C GLU A 33 0.54 1.66 -18.15
N LEU A 34 0.58 1.07 -16.95
CA LEU A 34 0.11 1.71 -15.71
C LEU A 34 1.23 2.03 -14.71
N ILE A 35 2.34 1.29 -14.71
CA ILE A 35 3.41 1.40 -13.70
C ILE A 35 3.97 2.82 -13.55
N GLY A 36 4.10 3.57 -14.65
CA GLY A 36 4.58 4.96 -14.61
C GLY A 36 3.64 5.94 -13.89
N ASN A 37 2.38 5.56 -13.68
CA ASN A 37 1.32 6.43 -13.16
C ASN A 37 0.68 5.87 -11.89
N VAL A 38 1.30 4.89 -11.22
CA VAL A 38 0.70 4.22 -10.05
C VAL A 38 0.35 5.18 -8.93
N VAL A 39 1.20 6.17 -8.64
CA VAL A 39 0.92 7.18 -7.60
C VAL A 39 -0.30 8.01 -7.95
N GLU A 40 -0.42 8.43 -9.21
CA GLU A 40 -1.58 9.17 -9.70
C GLU A 40 -2.85 8.34 -9.58
N LEU A 41 -2.78 7.04 -9.93
CA LEU A 41 -3.91 6.12 -9.76
C LEU A 41 -4.30 5.94 -8.30
N MET A 42 -3.34 5.77 -7.39
CA MET A 42 -3.61 5.58 -5.96
C MET A 42 -4.38 6.75 -5.34
N LEU A 43 -4.08 7.97 -5.77
CA LEU A 43 -4.70 9.21 -5.28
C LEU A 43 -6.00 9.59 -6.01
N ASP A 44 -6.33 8.92 -7.11
CA ASP A 44 -7.51 9.24 -7.91
C ASP A 44 -8.78 8.56 -7.38
N PRO A 45 -9.92 9.25 -7.28
CA PRO A 45 -11.18 8.69 -6.79
C PRO A 45 -11.68 7.45 -7.57
N SER A 46 -11.37 7.34 -8.85
CA SER A 46 -11.72 6.18 -9.70
C SER A 46 -10.52 5.26 -9.94
N GLY A 47 -9.34 5.85 -10.15
CA GLY A 47 -8.09 5.15 -10.45
C GLY A 47 -7.62 4.26 -9.31
N ASN A 48 -7.93 4.58 -8.06
CA ASN A 48 -7.48 3.77 -6.92
C ASN A 48 -8.03 2.33 -7.01
N TYR A 49 -9.24 2.14 -7.56
CA TYR A 49 -9.80 0.80 -7.75
C TYR A 49 -9.08 0.01 -8.85
N VAL A 50 -8.60 0.69 -9.90
CA VAL A 50 -7.77 0.07 -10.95
C VAL A 50 -6.41 -0.31 -10.38
N PHE A 51 -5.79 0.56 -9.58
CA PHE A 51 -4.55 0.24 -8.88
C PHE A 51 -4.71 -0.98 -7.96
N GLN A 52 -5.78 -1.00 -7.16
CA GLN A 52 -6.08 -2.13 -6.29
C GLN A 52 -6.14 -3.43 -7.09
N LYS A 53 -6.89 -3.45 -8.21
CA LYS A 53 -6.97 -4.61 -9.09
C LYS A 53 -5.63 -4.97 -9.74
N LEU A 54 -4.81 -3.97 -10.10
CA LEU A 54 -3.48 -4.18 -10.69
C LEU A 54 -2.59 -4.97 -9.73
N VAL A 55 -2.54 -4.57 -8.46
CA VAL A 55 -1.72 -5.25 -7.45
C VAL A 55 -2.14 -6.72 -7.29
N GLU A 56 -3.44 -7.03 -7.35
CA GLU A 56 -3.94 -8.40 -7.20
C GLU A 56 -3.46 -9.34 -8.31
N ILE A 57 -3.37 -8.84 -9.55
CA ILE A 57 -3.01 -9.65 -10.73
C ILE A 57 -1.51 -9.65 -10.99
N CYS A 58 -0.76 -8.68 -10.47
CA CYS A 58 0.67 -8.57 -10.67
C CYS A 58 1.43 -9.75 -10.05
N CYS A 59 2.54 -10.15 -10.67
CA CYS A 59 3.48 -11.07 -10.06
C CYS A 59 4.34 -10.37 -8.98
N GLU A 60 5.12 -11.13 -8.21
CA GLU A 60 5.96 -10.58 -7.14
C GLU A 60 6.94 -9.51 -7.64
N GLU A 61 7.61 -9.74 -8.78
CA GLU A 61 8.56 -8.79 -9.37
C GLU A 61 7.89 -7.46 -9.76
N GLN A 62 6.69 -7.55 -10.35
CA GLN A 62 5.87 -6.39 -10.68
C GLN A 62 5.43 -5.63 -9.42
N ARG A 63 5.05 -6.35 -8.34
CA ARG A 63 4.72 -5.72 -7.05
C ARG A 63 5.93 -5.05 -6.42
N THR A 64 7.12 -5.66 -6.47
CA THR A 64 8.36 -5.02 -6.04
C THR A 64 8.62 -3.72 -6.82
N SER A 65 8.38 -3.72 -8.12
CA SER A 65 8.51 -2.52 -8.95
C SER A 65 7.54 -1.41 -8.54
N ILE A 66 6.28 -1.76 -8.22
CA ILE A 66 5.29 -0.81 -7.67
C ILE A 66 5.79 -0.24 -6.33
N ILE A 67 6.27 -1.10 -5.43
CA ILE A 67 6.78 -0.69 -4.12
C ILE A 67 7.95 0.29 -4.27
N LEU A 68 8.89 0.01 -5.17
CA LEU A 68 9.98 0.93 -5.46
C LEU A 68 9.48 2.27 -6.02
N MET A 69 8.45 2.27 -6.86
CA MET A 69 7.87 3.50 -7.39
C MET A 69 7.29 4.39 -6.29
N VAL A 70 6.61 3.81 -5.30
CA VAL A 70 5.94 4.57 -4.23
C VAL A 70 6.84 4.90 -3.03
N THR A 71 7.97 4.19 -2.88
CA THR A 71 8.91 4.40 -1.77
C THR A 71 10.14 5.22 -2.15
N LYS A 72 10.48 5.34 -3.45
CA LYS A 72 11.70 6.03 -3.89
C LYS A 72 11.69 7.54 -3.62
N PRO A 73 10.60 8.29 -3.87
CA PRO A 73 10.55 9.70 -3.48
C PRO A 73 10.28 9.85 -1.98
N ASN A 74 11.03 10.74 -1.33
CA ASN A 74 10.88 11.01 0.11
C ASN A 74 9.43 11.37 0.47
N PHE A 75 8.92 10.75 1.54
CA PHE A 75 7.56 10.95 2.07
C PHE A 75 6.41 10.60 1.11
N GLN A 76 6.66 10.05 -0.08
CA GLN A 76 5.57 9.77 -1.02
C GLN A 76 4.58 8.75 -0.46
N LEU A 77 5.07 7.61 0.05
CA LEU A 77 4.19 6.61 0.66
C LEU A 77 3.43 7.16 1.89
N VAL A 78 4.07 8.04 2.68
CA VAL A 78 3.41 8.73 3.80
C VAL A 78 2.26 9.60 3.30
N ASN A 79 2.50 10.44 2.29
CA ASN A 79 1.48 11.33 1.73
C ASN A 79 0.31 10.55 1.11
N ILE A 80 0.60 9.45 0.42
CA ILE A 80 -0.45 8.57 -0.13
C ILE A 80 -1.27 7.94 1.01
N SER A 81 -0.62 7.55 2.11
CA SER A 81 -1.30 6.94 3.25
C SER A 81 -2.23 7.90 4.01
N LEU A 82 -1.92 9.20 4.00
CA LEU A 82 -2.74 10.27 4.58
C LEU A 82 -3.93 10.66 3.66
N ASP A 83 -3.88 10.29 2.38
CA ASP A 83 -4.93 10.61 1.43
C ASP A 83 -6.17 9.70 1.58
N SER A 84 -7.35 10.28 1.35
CA SER A 84 -8.65 9.59 1.51
C SER A 84 -8.88 8.42 0.54
N HIS A 85 -8.26 8.45 -0.64
CA HIS A 85 -8.28 7.35 -1.61
C HIS A 85 -7.01 6.51 -1.51
N GLY A 86 -5.86 7.19 -1.36
CA GLY A 86 -4.55 6.58 -1.25
C GLY A 86 -4.44 5.57 -0.12
N THR A 87 -5.06 5.81 1.04
CA THR A 87 -5.04 4.85 2.17
C THR A 87 -5.60 3.48 1.79
N ARG A 88 -6.65 3.41 0.97
CA ARG A 88 -7.24 2.15 0.52
C ARG A 88 -6.33 1.42 -0.45
N ALA A 89 -5.68 2.17 -1.34
CA ALA A 89 -4.69 1.63 -2.26
C ALA A 89 -3.46 1.09 -1.51
N VAL A 90 -2.97 1.79 -0.49
CA VAL A 90 -1.84 1.32 0.34
C VAL A 90 -2.21 0.07 1.11
N GLN A 91 -3.37 0.05 1.79
CA GLN A 91 -3.85 -1.15 2.48
C GLN A 91 -3.90 -2.35 1.52
N LYS A 92 -4.42 -2.14 0.30
CA LYS A 92 -4.44 -3.20 -0.71
C LYS A 92 -3.04 -3.65 -1.14
N LEU A 93 -2.08 -2.73 -1.25
CA LEU A 93 -0.70 -3.07 -1.53
C LEU A 93 -0.11 -3.98 -0.45
N LEU A 94 -0.38 -3.67 0.82
CA LEU A 94 0.11 -4.42 1.98
C LEU A 94 -0.41 -5.87 2.02
N GLU A 95 -1.64 -6.14 1.56
CA GLU A 95 -2.18 -7.50 1.46
C GLU A 95 -1.35 -8.43 0.57
N TYR A 96 -0.58 -7.88 -0.38
CA TYR A 96 0.19 -8.64 -1.37
C TYR A 96 1.72 -8.52 -1.19
N VAL A 97 2.16 -8.00 -0.05
CA VAL A 97 3.58 -7.97 0.34
C VAL A 97 3.98 -9.36 0.83
N THR A 98 4.93 -9.99 0.13
CA THR A 98 5.33 -11.38 0.41
C THR A 98 6.76 -11.47 0.94
N THR A 99 7.66 -10.59 0.50
CA THR A 99 9.10 -10.70 0.79
C THR A 99 9.56 -9.77 1.91
N GLN A 100 10.64 -10.17 2.61
CA GLN A 100 11.25 -9.31 3.63
C GLN A 100 11.80 -8.01 3.05
N GLU A 101 12.30 -8.04 1.81
CA GLU A 101 12.78 -6.86 1.11
C GLU A 101 11.66 -5.84 0.92
N GLN A 102 10.50 -6.29 0.43
CA GLN A 102 9.32 -5.43 0.26
C GLN A 102 8.87 -4.82 1.58
N ARG A 103 8.81 -5.63 2.66
CA ARG A 103 8.49 -5.15 4.01
C ARG A 103 9.45 -4.05 4.47
N ASN A 104 10.75 -4.27 4.30
CA ASN A 104 11.78 -3.32 4.70
C ASN A 104 11.67 -2.00 3.93
N LEU A 105 11.45 -2.05 2.61
CA LEU A 105 11.26 -0.85 1.78
C LEU A 105 10.07 -0.01 2.27
N ILE A 106 8.94 -0.66 2.54
CA ILE A 106 7.71 -0.02 3.00
C ILE A 106 7.92 0.60 4.39
N MET A 107 8.50 -0.16 5.32
CA MET A 107 8.79 0.31 6.68
C MET A 107 9.69 1.55 6.66
N LEU A 108 10.80 1.51 5.92
CA LEU A 108 11.72 2.63 5.80
C LEU A 108 11.05 3.87 5.22
N ALA A 109 10.11 3.70 4.28
CA ALA A 109 9.37 4.81 3.69
C ALA A 109 8.29 5.40 4.62
N LEU A 110 7.69 4.60 5.50
CA LEU A 110 6.66 5.06 6.46
C LEU A 110 7.25 5.65 7.74
N CYS A 111 8.39 5.13 8.22
CA CYS A 111 9.03 5.54 9.49
C CYS A 111 9.17 7.06 9.66
N PRO A 112 9.64 7.84 8.66
CA PRO A 112 9.80 9.28 8.80
C PRO A 112 8.48 10.03 9.08
N GLY A 113 7.34 9.45 8.68
CA GLY A 113 6.01 10.04 8.83
C GLY A 113 5.16 9.40 9.93
N ILE A 114 5.71 8.49 10.74
CA ILE A 114 4.91 7.64 11.64
C ILE A 114 4.01 8.43 12.59
N VAL A 115 4.51 9.54 13.14
CA VAL A 115 3.76 10.40 14.07
C VAL A 115 2.58 11.10 13.38
N ALA A 116 2.75 11.47 12.10
CA ALA A 116 1.66 12.07 11.34
C ALA A 116 0.61 11.02 10.99
N LEU A 117 1.05 9.82 10.60
CA LEU A 117 0.18 8.71 10.23
C LEU A 117 -0.70 8.26 11.41
N THR A 118 -0.15 8.10 12.60
CA THR A 118 -0.94 7.66 13.77
C THR A 118 -1.91 8.70 14.32
N LYS A 119 -1.73 9.98 13.96
CA LYS A 119 -2.65 11.07 14.34
C LYS A 119 -3.73 11.34 13.30
N ASP A 120 -3.64 10.71 12.14
CA ASP A 120 -4.57 10.88 11.03
C ASP A 120 -5.47 9.65 10.88
N SER A 121 -6.75 9.83 10.55
CA SER A 121 -7.69 8.71 10.43
C SER A 121 -7.33 7.76 9.29
N ASN A 122 -6.82 8.28 8.17
CA ASN A 122 -6.43 7.46 7.01
C ASN A 122 -5.08 6.78 7.26
N GLY A 123 -4.13 7.52 7.83
CA GLY A 123 -2.81 7.02 8.21
C GLY A 123 -2.88 5.92 9.26
N LEU A 124 -3.74 6.06 10.27
CA LEU A 124 -3.89 5.07 11.34
C LEU A 124 -4.32 3.71 10.76
N HIS A 125 -5.27 3.69 9.84
CA HIS A 125 -5.69 2.45 9.16
C HIS A 125 -4.54 1.77 8.41
N VAL A 126 -3.63 2.53 7.78
CA VAL A 126 -2.45 1.95 7.13
C VAL A 126 -1.51 1.32 8.15
N ILE A 127 -1.27 1.98 9.28
CA ILE A 127 -0.39 1.46 10.33
C ILE A 127 -0.97 0.20 10.97
N GLU A 128 -2.25 0.22 11.34
CA GLU A 128 -2.94 -0.96 11.88
C GLU A 128 -2.88 -2.14 10.91
N HIS A 129 -3.17 -1.89 9.63
CA HIS A 129 -3.11 -2.93 8.60
C HIS A 129 -1.70 -3.47 8.40
N TYR A 130 -0.67 -2.61 8.42
CA TYR A 130 0.72 -3.03 8.33
C TYR A 130 1.12 -3.94 9.49
N ILE A 131 0.70 -3.63 10.72
CA ILE A 131 1.01 -4.43 11.91
C ILE A 131 0.36 -5.81 11.81
N VAL A 132 -0.92 -5.87 11.42
CA VAL A 132 -1.67 -7.12 11.26
C VAL A 132 -1.06 -7.98 10.14
N ALA A 133 -0.74 -7.39 8.98
CA ALA A 133 -0.22 -8.11 7.83
C ALA A 133 1.17 -8.73 8.06
N ASN A 134 1.98 -8.13 8.95
CA ASN A 134 3.38 -8.50 9.13
C ASN A 134 3.66 -9.28 10.43
N ASN A 135 2.63 -9.77 11.13
CA ASN A 135 2.72 -10.54 12.39
C ASN A 135 3.70 -9.92 13.41
N CYS A 136 3.18 -9.30 14.48
CA CYS A 136 3.96 -8.60 15.52
C CYS A 136 5.27 -9.27 15.99
N PHE A 137 5.41 -10.59 15.90
CA PHE A 137 6.61 -11.33 16.28
C PHE A 137 7.85 -11.03 15.39
N ASP A 138 7.67 -10.94 14.07
CA ASP A 138 8.79 -10.66 13.14
C ASP A 138 9.18 -9.18 13.19
N ILE A 139 8.22 -8.28 13.44
CA ILE A 139 8.45 -6.85 13.64
C ILE A 139 9.18 -6.58 14.97
N ALA A 140 8.82 -7.31 16.04
CA ALA A 140 9.43 -7.14 17.37
C ALA A 140 10.90 -7.59 17.44
N THR A 141 11.33 -8.49 16.54
CA THR A 141 12.70 -9.02 16.50
C THR A 141 13.58 -8.30 15.48
N ASP A 142 13.01 -7.50 14.58
CA ASP A 142 13.76 -6.65 13.66
C ASP A 142 14.21 -5.34 14.32
N ARG A 143 15.47 -4.95 14.04
CA ARG A 143 16.12 -3.77 14.64
C ARG A 143 15.43 -2.46 14.24
N SER A 144 14.68 -2.45 13.14
CA SER A 144 13.92 -1.29 12.65
C SER A 144 12.44 -1.40 13.01
N GLY A 145 11.88 -2.63 13.05
CA GLY A 145 10.53 -2.91 13.52
C GLY A 145 10.30 -2.59 15.00
N CYS A 146 11.35 -2.65 15.82
CA CYS A 146 11.33 -2.21 17.22
C CYS A 146 10.88 -0.74 17.38
N CYS A 147 11.24 0.16 16.47
CA CYS A 147 10.81 1.57 16.57
C CYS A 147 9.30 1.73 16.36
N VAL A 148 8.72 0.97 15.42
CA VAL A 148 7.26 1.00 15.15
C VAL A 148 6.50 0.34 16.30
N MET A 149 6.97 -0.82 16.80
CA MET A 149 6.37 -1.51 17.94
C MET A 149 6.49 -0.70 19.23
N GLN A 150 7.66 -0.14 19.55
CA GLN A 150 7.86 0.70 20.74
C GLN A 150 6.96 1.94 20.67
N TYR A 151 6.86 2.58 19.51
CA TYR A 151 5.97 3.71 19.32
C TYR A 151 4.49 3.33 19.50
N CYS A 152 4.05 2.20 18.93
CA CYS A 152 2.70 1.69 19.10
C CYS A 152 2.40 1.32 20.56
N VAL A 153 3.34 0.73 21.29
CA VAL A 153 3.22 0.42 22.73
C VAL A 153 3.15 1.70 23.58
N ASP A 154 3.99 2.69 23.27
CA ASP A 154 4.05 3.96 24.00
C ASP A 154 2.77 4.81 23.79
N HIS A 155 2.07 4.64 22.66
CA HIS A 155 0.88 5.42 22.30
C HIS A 155 -0.44 4.63 22.40
N ALA A 156 -0.42 3.30 22.52
CA ALA A 156 -1.59 2.49 22.86
C ALA A 156 -2.05 2.70 24.31
N GLN A 157 -1.24 3.38 25.15
CA GLN A 157 -1.62 3.73 26.53
C GLN A 157 -2.69 4.84 26.64
N GLY A 158 -3.38 5.17 25.55
CA GLY A 158 -4.57 6.02 25.56
C GLY A 158 -5.90 5.27 25.76
N GLU A 159 -6.05 4.01 25.31
CA GLU A 159 -7.38 3.38 25.34
C GLU A 159 -7.41 1.84 25.17
N THR A 160 -6.52 1.05 25.80
CA THR A 160 -6.77 -0.40 26.00
C THR A 160 -5.97 -0.97 27.17
N LYS A 161 -6.35 -0.63 28.41
CA LYS A 161 -5.76 -1.23 29.64
C LYS A 161 -6.68 -2.25 30.32
N GLU A 162 -7.65 -2.82 29.62
CA GLU A 162 -8.52 -3.89 30.16
C GLU A 162 -8.70 -5.03 29.16
N ARG A 163 -7.62 -5.79 28.85
CA ARG A 163 -7.68 -7.22 28.42
C ARG A 163 -6.35 -7.88 28.06
N LEU A 164 -5.33 -7.75 28.90
CA LEU A 164 -4.24 -8.73 29.00
C LEU A 164 -4.00 -9.05 30.47
#